data_AF-A0A1H9WQH2-F1
#
_entry.id   AF-A0A1H9WQH2-F1
#
_cell.length_a   1.000
_cell.length_b   1.000
_cell.length_c   1.000
_cell.angle_alpha   90.00
_cell.angle_beta   90.00
_cell.angle_gamma   90.00
#
_symmetry.space_group_name_H-M   'P 1'
#
loop_
_entity.id
_entity.type
_entity.pdbx_description
1 polymer ?
#
loop_
_entity_poly.entity_id
_entity_poly.type
_entity_poly.pdbx_seq_one_letter_code
_entity_poly.pdbx_strand_id
1 'polypeptide(L)' 'MRVARDREPGVTVEQIAKDFGVHPMTLFKWLRQAEVEEGAKAGASRAESVELREARKRITLLEQENEVL' A
#
# COMPACT_ATOMS: atom_id res chain seq x y z
N MET A 1 11.83 -1.49 -2.97
CA MET A 1 11.43 -0.26 -3.70
C MET A 1 12.11 0.99 -3.13
N ARG A 2 13.44 0.91 -2.91
CA ARG A 2 14.26 2.02 -2.40
C ARG A 2 15.02 2.69 -3.56
N VAL A 3 15.58 1.87 -4.45
CA VAL A 3 16.28 2.25 -5.69
C VAL A 3 15.50 3.22 -6.60
N ALA A 4 14.18 3.05 -6.75
CA ALA A 4 13.37 3.93 -7.60
C ALA A 4 12.99 5.28 -6.96
N ARG A 5 13.02 5.35 -5.62
CA ARG A 5 12.72 6.55 -4.83
C ARG A 5 13.98 7.41 -4.63
N ASP A 6 15.08 6.77 -4.27
CA ASP A 6 16.39 7.40 -4.08
C ASP A 6 17.21 7.45 -5.39
N ARG A 7 16.52 7.49 -6.53
CA ARG A 7 17.16 7.45 -7.83
C ARG A 7 17.99 8.71 -8.06
N GLU A 8 19.20 8.53 -8.62
CA GLU A 8 20.08 9.65 -8.95
C GLU A 8 19.38 10.66 -9.88
N PRO A 9 19.64 11.97 -9.74
CA PRO A 9 19.06 12.98 -10.62
C PRO A 9 19.40 12.67 -12.09
N GLY A 10 18.39 12.23 -12.86
CA GLY A 10 18.55 11.85 -14.27
C GLY A 10 18.15 10.41 -14.59
N VAL A 11 18.01 9.54 -13.59
CA VAL A 11 17.47 8.19 -13.80
C VAL A 11 15.94 8.26 -13.91
N THR A 12 15.38 7.78 -15.02
CA THR A 12 13.93 7.79 -15.23
C THR A 12 13.28 6.50 -14.73
N VAL A 13 11.97 6.56 -14.46
CA VAL A 13 11.18 5.39 -14.02
C VAL A 13 11.18 4.32 -15.10
N GLU A 14 11.27 4.69 -16.37
CA GLU A 14 11.33 3.80 -17.53
C GLU A 14 12.64 3.02 -17.60
N GLN A 15 13.77 3.66 -17.27
CA GLN A 15 15.07 2.98 -17.21
C GLN A 15 15.08 1.94 -16.08
N ILE A 16 14.61 2.33 -14.89
CA ILE A 16 14.49 1.41 -13.77
C ILE A 16 13.52 0.28 -14.13
N ALA A 17 12.37 0.57 -14.71
CA ALA A 17 11.42 -0.45 -15.12
C ALA A 17 12.05 -1.47 -16.09
N LYS A 18 12.86 -0.99 -17.05
CA LYS A 18 13.61 -1.84 -17.98
C LYS A 18 14.64 -2.71 -17.27
N ASP A 19 15.41 -2.16 -16.34
CA ASP A 19 16.44 -2.90 -15.60
C ASP A 19 15.84 -3.99 -14.71
N PHE A 20 14.66 -3.72 -14.14
CA PHE A 20 13.89 -4.69 -13.34
C PHE A 20 13.02 -5.63 -14.19
N GLY A 21 12.97 -5.46 -15.52
CA GLY A 21 12.16 -6.28 -16.42
C GLY A 21 10.64 -6.14 -16.20
N VAL A 22 10.19 -5.02 -15.62
CA VAL A 22 8.78 -4.76 -15.34
C VAL A 22 8.24 -3.66 -16.24
N HIS A 23 6.94 -3.69 -16.49
CA HIS A 23 6.30 -2.61 -17.21
C HIS A 23 6.33 -1.30 -16.38
N PRO A 24 6.65 -0.12 -16.96
CA PRO A 24 6.76 1.14 -16.22
C PRO A 24 5.53 1.48 -15.37
N MET A 25 4.32 1.18 -15.87
CA MET A 25 3.10 1.38 -15.06
C MET A 25 3.03 0.55 -13.77
N THR A 26 3.64 -0.64 -13.74
CA THR A 26 3.73 -1.44 -12.52
C THR A 26 4.60 -0.73 -11.49
N LEU A 27 5.72 -0.17 -11.93
CA LEU A 27 6.62 0.58 -11.06
C LEU A 27 5.97 1.88 -10.55
N PHE A 28 5.22 2.60 -11.39
CA PHE A 28 4.43 3.77 -10.98
C PHE A 28 3.38 3.42 -9.91
N LYS A 29 2.65 2.30 -10.06
CA LYS A 29 1.67 1.86 -9.06
C LYS A 29 2.32 1.59 -7.71
N TRP A 30 3.45 0.89 -7.72
CA TRP A 30 4.18 0.60 -6.49
C TRP A 30 4.79 1.85 -5.86
N LEU A 31 5.28 2.82 -6.63
CA LEU A 31 5.72 4.12 -6.11
C LEU A 31 4.58 4.86 -5.41
N ARG A 32 3.41 4.94 -6.07
CA ARG A 32 2.22 5.58 -5.49
C ARG A 32 1.73 4.87 -4.23
N GLN A 33 1.75 3.53 -4.21
CA GLN A 33 1.40 2.76 -3.01
C GLN A 33 2.36 3.05 -1.86
N ALA A 34 3.64 3.18 -2.17
CA ALA A 34 4.64 3.47 -1.15
C ALA A 34 4.54 4.89 -0.58
N GLU A 35 4.15 5.88 -1.40
CA GLU A 35 3.82 7.24 -0.92
C GLU A 35 2.61 7.24 0.03
N VAL A 36 1.63 6.36 -0.21
CA VAL A 36 0.47 6.19 0.68
C VAL A 36 0.86 5.51 1.99
N GLU A 37 1.69 4.46 1.93
CA GLU A 37 2.18 3.78 3.13
C GLU A 37 3.07 4.65 4.03
N GLU A 38 3.78 5.61 3.45
CA GLU A 38 4.64 6.57 4.16
C GLU A 38 3.87 7.81 4.66
N GLY A 39 2.56 7.89 4.39
CA GLY A 39 1.69 9.01 4.81
C GLY A 39 1.85 10.28 3.97
N ALA A 40 2.61 10.24 2.88
CA ALA A 40 2.84 11.39 1.99
C ALA A 40 1.65 11.68 1.06
N LYS A 41 0.73 10.72 0.86
CA LYS A 41 -0.52 10.88 0.12
C LYS A 41 -1.71 10.29 0.86
N ALA A 42 -2.86 10.96 0.77
CA ALA A 42 -4.12 10.45 1.27
C ALA A 42 -4.53 9.14 0.57
N GLY A 43 -4.69 8.07 1.35
CA GLY A 43 -5.14 6.76 0.91
C GLY A 43 -5.04 5.77 2.08
N ALA A 44 -5.90 4.74 2.08
CA ALA A 44 -5.84 3.73 3.13
C ALA A 44 -4.54 2.93 3.01
N SER A 45 -3.68 3.00 4.02
CA SER A 45 -2.47 2.20 4.05
C SER A 45 -2.82 0.71 4.16
N ARG A 46 -1.86 -0.15 3.83
CA ARG A 46 -2.04 -1.59 3.99
C ARG A 46 -2.30 -1.97 5.45
N ALA A 47 -1.66 -1.28 6.39
CA ALA A 47 -1.86 -1.47 7.82
C ALA A 47 -3.28 -1.09 8.25
N GLU A 48 -3.74 0.10 7.87
CA GLU A 48 -5.10 0.57 8.14
C GLU A 48 -6.17 -0.38 7.57
N SER A 49 -5.91 -0.97 6.39
CA SER A 49 -6.80 -1.95 5.78
C SER A 49 -6.85 -3.28 6.55
N VAL A 50 -5.75 -3.68 7.19
CA VAL A 50 -5.70 -4.88 8.05
C VAL A 50 -6.46 -4.60 9.35
N GLU A 51 -6.17 -3.48 10.00
CA GLU A 51 -6.85 -3.06 11.23
C GLU A 51 -8.37 -2.94 11.02
N LEU A 52 -8.81 -2.36 9.91
CA LEU A 52 -10.23 -2.26 9.58
C LEU A 52 -10.91 -3.63 9.44
N ARG A 53 -10.20 -4.64 8.89
CA ARG A 53 -10.74 -6.00 8.77
C ARG A 53 -10.83 -6.68 10.13
N GLU A 54 -9.83 -6.50 10.99
CA GLU A 54 -9.84 -7.05 12.35
C GLU A 54 -10.92 -6.41 13.20
N ALA A 55 -11.07 -5.08 13.13
CA ALA A 55 -12.14 -4.34 13.79
C ALA A 55 -13.52 -4.85 13.34
N ARG A 56 -13.73 -5.03 12.03
CA ARG A 56 -14.99 -5.59 11.50
C ARG A 56 -15.28 -7.00 12.03
N LYS A 57 -14.28 -7.88 12.09
CA LYS A 57 -14.45 -9.23 12.67
C LYS A 57 -14.86 -9.16 14.14
N ARG A 58 -14.23 -8.26 14.90
CA ARG A 58 -14.52 -8.10 16.33
C ARG A 58 -15.92 -7.54 16.57
N ILE A 59 -16.37 -6.61 15.74
CA ILE A 59 -17.73 -6.07 15.79
C ILE A 59 -18.74 -7.20 15.57
N THR A 60 -18.59 -7.99 14.50
CA THR A 60 -19.52 -9.09 14.21
C THR A 60 -19.57 -10.13 15.34
N LEU A 61 -18.43 -10.45 15.96
CA LEU A 61 -18.41 -11.38 17.10
C LEU A 61 -19.15 -10.81 18.32
N LEU A 62 -18.92 -9.54 18.64
CA LEU A 62 -19.59 -8.87 19.77
C LEU A 62 -21.09 -8.69 19.54
N GLU A 63 -21.51 -8.47 18.29
CA GLU A 63 -22.93 -8.45 17.91
C GLU A 63 -23.57 -9.82 18.15
N GLN A 64 -22.91 -10.91 17.75
CA GLN A 64 -23.39 -12.28 18.02
C GLN A 64 -23.48 -12.59 19.51
N GLU A 65 -22.49 -12.18 20.31
CA GLU A 65 -22.51 -12.40 21.76
C GLU A 65 -23.64 -11.62 22.45
N ASN A 66 -23.97 -10.41 21.98
CA ASN A 66 -25.10 -9.64 22.50
C ASN A 66 -26.47 -10.23 22.12
N GLU A 67 -26.60 -10.86 20.95
CA GLU A 67 -27.88 -11.46 20.52
C GLU A 67 -28.25 -12.73 21.31
N VAL A 68 -27.28 -13.37 21.97
CA VAL A 68 -27.48 -14.61 22.75
C VAL A 68 -27.65 -14.33 24.26
N LEU A 69 -27.41 -13.09 24.70
CA LEU A 69 -27.61 -12.62 26.08
C LEU A 69 -29.01 -12.01 26.27
#